data_AF-A0A1I0TTL7-F1
#
_entry.id   AF-A0A1I0TTL7-F1
#
_cell.length_a   1.000
_cell.length_b   1.000
_cell.length_c   1.000
_cell.angle_alpha   90.00
_cell.angle_beta   90.00
_cell.angle_gamma   90.00
#
_symmetry.space_group_name_H-M   'P 1'
#
loop_
_entity.id
_entity.type
_entity.pdbx_description
1 polymer ?
#
loop_
_entity_poly.entity_id
_entity_poly.type
_entity_poly.pdbx_seq_one_letter_code
_entity_poly.pdbx_strand_id
1 'polypeptide(L)'
;MLLNYLFLHMTLLEFIKSLASEDSALGTLADDVMGDKNFPYDQGEERIISYLQFMLHKKGNAAIFKEFMEAYQSQKDVEIEFNDLDTKYAPMRAERWDFLKANFSCDRVISVGEPEDIYRIYAVDSTGGEAIKFDVYGKRTLTDVAVVEIENIVIGDLTKELSLAEALAALGDNKFEGTRTPTQPNYSEMIDYLNSHLQSNR
;
A
#
# COMPACT_ATOMS: atom_id res chain seq x y z
N MET A 1 11.71 -4.89 -34.86
CA MET A 1 11.29 -4.47 -33.52
C MET A 1 10.10 -5.35 -33.16
N LEU A 2 10.32 -6.45 -32.43
CA LEU A 2 9.25 -7.36 -32.01
C LEU A 2 8.72 -6.83 -30.68
N LEU A 3 7.48 -6.33 -30.67
CA LEU A 3 6.75 -6.15 -29.42
C LEU A 3 6.45 -7.55 -28.89
N ASN A 4 7.12 -7.94 -27.80
CA ASN A 4 6.66 -9.04 -26.97
C ASN A 4 5.39 -8.57 -26.27
N TYR A 5 4.23 -8.99 -26.77
CA TYR A 5 3.00 -8.93 -26.00
C TYR A 5 3.15 -9.93 -24.85
N LEU A 6 3.35 -9.43 -23.63
CA LEU A 6 3.21 -10.24 -22.42
C LEU A 6 1.72 -10.50 -22.24
N PHE A 7 1.26 -11.68 -22.65
CA PHE A 7 -0.06 -12.17 -22.27
C PHE A 7 -0.01 -12.55 -20.79
N LEU A 8 -0.80 -11.84 -19.99
CA LEU A 8 -1.00 -12.14 -18.57
C LEU A 8 -2.33 -12.90 -18.43
N HIS A 9 -2.30 -14.00 -17.69
CA HIS A 9 -3.52 -14.63 -17.20
C HIS A 9 -4.12 -13.76 -16.10
N MET A 10 -5.43 -13.57 -16.10
CA MET A 10 -6.12 -12.80 -15.07
C MET A 10 -5.95 -13.46 -13.70
N THR A 11 -5.26 -12.80 -12.79
CA THR A 11 -5.24 -13.21 -11.38
C THR A 11 -6.59 -12.92 -10.74
N LEU A 12 -6.91 -13.65 -9.67
CA LEU A 12 -8.14 -13.40 -8.91
C LEU A 12 -8.23 -11.96 -8.39
N LEU A 13 -7.11 -11.36 -8.02
CA LEU A 13 -7.07 -9.96 -7.57
C LEU A 13 -7.38 -8.99 -8.70
N GLU A 14 -6.82 -9.18 -9.88
CA GLU A 14 -7.13 -8.35 -11.05
C GLU A 14 -8.60 -8.47 -11.45
N PHE A 15 -9.17 -9.67 -11.37
CA PHE A 15 -10.60 -9.88 -11.59
C PHE A 15 -11.47 -9.14 -10.56
N ILE A 16 -11.08 -9.13 -9.28
CA ILE A 16 -11.81 -8.35 -8.27
C ILE A 16 -11.74 -6.86 -8.61
N LYS A 17 -10.57 -6.35 -9.02
CA LYS A 17 -10.43 -4.94 -9.40
C LYS A 17 -11.28 -4.58 -10.60
N SER A 18 -11.35 -5.43 -11.63
CA SER A 18 -12.13 -5.12 -12.83
C SER A 18 -13.61 -4.92 -12.52
N LEU A 19 -14.15 -5.67 -11.55
CA LEU A 19 -15.55 -5.61 -11.14
C LEU A 19 -15.92 -4.37 -10.28
N ALA A 20 -14.99 -3.75 -9.57
CA ALA A 20 -15.30 -2.79 -8.50
C ALA A 20 -16.01 -1.49 -8.95
N SER A 21 -16.11 -1.23 -10.26
CA SER A 21 -16.81 -0.09 -10.86
C SER A 21 -18.10 -0.49 -11.58
N GLU A 22 -18.43 -1.78 -11.57
CA GLU A 22 -19.68 -2.28 -12.11
C GLU A 22 -20.82 -2.06 -11.12
N ASP A 23 -21.94 -1.52 -11.61
CA ASP A 23 -23.20 -1.47 -10.87
C ASP A 23 -23.89 -2.84 -10.90
N SER A 24 -23.30 -3.81 -10.20
CA SER A 24 -23.73 -5.20 -10.15
C SER A 24 -23.55 -5.81 -8.76
N ALA A 25 -24.14 -6.99 -8.52
CA ALA A 25 -23.94 -7.72 -7.27
C ALA A 25 -22.47 -8.14 -7.08
N LEU A 26 -21.76 -8.41 -8.18
CA LEU A 26 -20.34 -8.74 -8.18
C LEU A 26 -19.48 -7.48 -7.96
N GLY A 27 -19.86 -6.34 -8.56
CA GLY A 27 -19.19 -5.07 -8.30
C GLY A 27 -19.35 -4.60 -6.86
N THR A 28 -20.53 -4.77 -6.27
CA THR A 28 -20.77 -4.53 -4.83
C THR A 28 -19.88 -5.42 -3.96
N LEU A 29 -19.74 -6.71 -4.30
CA LEU A 29 -18.84 -7.62 -3.60
C LEU A 29 -17.38 -7.18 -3.73
N ALA A 30 -16.96 -6.75 -4.92
CA ALA A 30 -15.61 -6.29 -5.17
C ALA A 30 -15.27 -5.03 -4.37
N ASP A 31 -16.20 -4.07 -4.28
CA ASP A 31 -16.04 -2.86 -3.45
C ASP A 31 -15.97 -3.22 -1.95
N ASP A 32 -16.88 -4.08 -1.47
CA ASP A 32 -16.87 -4.64 -0.11
C ASP A 32 -15.50 -5.27 0.22
N VAL A 33 -14.97 -6.05 -0.72
CA VAL A 33 -13.67 -6.73 -0.59
C VAL A 33 -12.53 -5.72 -0.54
N MET A 34 -12.50 -4.76 -1.46
CA MET A 34 -11.47 -3.72 -1.53
C MET A 34 -11.43 -2.82 -0.28
N GLY A 35 -12.57 -2.62 0.36
CA GLY A 35 -12.67 -1.91 1.63
C GLY A 35 -12.32 -2.74 2.87
N ASP A 36 -12.26 -4.08 2.75
CA ASP A 36 -12.08 -4.98 3.89
C ASP A 36 -10.61 -5.00 4.36
N LYS A 37 -10.42 -4.61 5.62
CA LYS A 37 -9.10 -4.54 6.26
C LYS A 37 -8.49 -5.92 6.54
N ASN A 38 -9.31 -6.94 6.67
CA ASN A 38 -8.88 -8.31 7.00
C ASN A 38 -8.73 -9.18 5.75
N PHE A 39 -9.02 -8.63 4.56
CA PHE A 39 -8.91 -9.38 3.33
C PHE A 39 -7.43 -9.72 3.06
N PRO A 40 -7.11 -10.97 2.70
CA PRO A 40 -5.74 -11.47 2.62
C PRO A 40 -5.07 -11.13 1.27
N TYR A 41 -4.91 -9.83 0.98
CA TYR A 41 -4.39 -9.34 -0.31
C TYR A 41 -2.96 -9.81 -0.64
N ASP A 42 -2.19 -10.17 0.38
CA ASP A 42 -0.79 -10.60 0.30
C ASP A 42 -0.64 -12.13 0.24
N GLN A 43 -1.75 -12.88 0.17
CA GLN A 43 -1.74 -14.33 0.15
C GLN A 43 -2.13 -14.88 -1.22
N GLY A 44 -1.75 -16.13 -1.49
CA GLY A 44 -2.07 -16.78 -2.76
C GLY A 44 -3.58 -16.96 -2.98
N GLU A 45 -3.97 -17.19 -4.24
CA GLU A 45 -5.38 -17.29 -4.67
C GLU A 45 -6.20 -18.25 -3.81
N GLU A 46 -5.66 -19.39 -3.40
CA GLU A 46 -6.34 -20.37 -2.54
C GLU A 46 -6.82 -19.75 -1.22
N ARG A 47 -6.02 -18.87 -0.62
CA ARG A 47 -6.40 -18.17 0.60
C ARG A 47 -7.51 -17.17 0.33
N ILE A 48 -7.37 -16.40 -0.73
CA ILE A 48 -8.36 -15.39 -1.14
C ILE A 48 -9.71 -16.06 -1.39
N ILE A 49 -9.72 -17.16 -2.14
CA ILE A 49 -10.92 -17.98 -2.41
C ILE A 49 -11.54 -18.46 -1.09
N SER A 50 -10.72 -19.03 -0.20
CA SER A 50 -11.18 -19.52 1.11
C SER A 50 -11.81 -18.40 1.96
N TYR A 51 -11.22 -17.20 1.93
CA TYR A 51 -11.74 -16.03 2.63
C TYR A 51 -13.08 -15.58 2.08
N LEU A 52 -13.19 -15.42 0.76
CA LEU A 52 -14.42 -15.03 0.07
C LEU A 52 -15.56 -16.02 0.35
N GLN A 53 -15.28 -17.32 0.26
CA GLN A 53 -16.24 -18.37 0.55
C GLN A 53 -16.77 -18.27 1.99
N PHE A 54 -15.87 -18.09 2.96
CA PHE A 54 -16.23 -17.94 4.36
C PHE A 54 -17.08 -16.68 4.60
N MET A 55 -16.67 -15.54 4.08
CA MET A 55 -17.37 -14.26 4.22
C MET A 55 -18.78 -14.30 3.65
N LEU A 56 -18.94 -14.82 2.43
CA LEU A 56 -20.23 -14.91 1.76
C LEU A 56 -21.14 -15.96 2.39
N HIS A 57 -20.59 -17.09 2.84
CA HIS A 57 -21.37 -18.09 3.58
C HIS A 57 -21.92 -17.51 4.89
N LYS A 58 -21.10 -16.76 5.64
CA LYS A 58 -21.54 -16.11 6.90
C LYS A 58 -22.66 -15.09 6.67
N LYS A 59 -22.65 -14.39 5.54
CA LYS A 59 -23.71 -13.42 5.14
C LYS A 59 -24.95 -14.09 4.52
N GLY A 60 -24.97 -15.42 4.34
CA GLY A 60 -26.08 -16.14 3.69
C GLY A 60 -26.08 -16.06 2.16
N ASN A 61 -24.98 -15.59 1.56
CA ASN A 61 -24.85 -15.29 0.14
C ASN A 61 -24.00 -16.32 -0.61
N ALA A 62 -24.11 -17.60 -0.27
CA ALA A 62 -23.31 -18.67 -0.88
C ALA A 62 -23.52 -18.80 -2.41
N ALA A 63 -24.70 -18.41 -2.92
CA ALA A 63 -24.97 -18.38 -4.35
C ALA A 63 -24.11 -17.35 -5.09
N ILE A 64 -23.88 -16.18 -4.49
CA ILE A 64 -23.01 -15.13 -5.07
C ILE A 64 -21.57 -15.62 -5.17
N PHE A 65 -21.09 -16.42 -4.20
CA PHE A 65 -19.74 -16.99 -4.28
C PHE A 65 -19.59 -17.91 -5.51
N LYS A 66 -20.61 -18.73 -5.79
CA LYS A 66 -20.59 -19.62 -6.95
C LYS A 66 -20.58 -18.82 -8.25
N GLU A 67 -21.46 -17.83 -8.38
CA GLU A 67 -21.53 -16.93 -9.54
C GLU A 67 -20.22 -16.18 -9.76
N PHE A 68 -19.64 -15.64 -8.68
CA PHE A 68 -18.35 -14.95 -8.71
C PHE A 68 -17.22 -15.87 -9.21
N MET A 69 -17.14 -17.10 -8.72
CA MET A 69 -16.11 -18.06 -9.15
C MET A 69 -16.32 -18.53 -10.60
N GLU A 70 -17.57 -18.70 -11.05
CA GLU A 70 -17.87 -19.02 -12.45
C GLU A 70 -17.46 -17.87 -13.38
N ALA A 71 -17.76 -16.62 -13.01
CA ALA A 71 -17.35 -15.44 -13.75
C ALA A 71 -15.82 -15.33 -13.82
N TYR A 72 -15.12 -15.52 -12.70
CA TYR A 72 -13.66 -15.53 -12.66
C TYR A 72 -13.07 -16.62 -13.57
N GLN A 73 -13.55 -17.86 -13.47
CA GLN A 73 -13.04 -18.97 -14.30
C GLN A 73 -13.28 -18.73 -15.80
N SER A 74 -14.38 -18.05 -16.16
CA SER A 74 -14.64 -17.69 -17.56
C SER A 74 -13.69 -16.64 -18.13
N GLN A 75 -13.02 -15.88 -17.27
CA GLN A 75 -12.08 -14.81 -17.65
C GLN A 75 -10.61 -15.17 -17.39
N LYS A 76 -10.34 -16.19 -16.55
CA LYS A 76 -8.98 -16.59 -16.13
C LYS A 76 -8.05 -16.96 -17.30
N ASP A 77 -8.61 -17.64 -18.30
CA ASP A 77 -7.88 -18.10 -19.49
C ASP A 77 -7.98 -17.12 -20.67
N VAL A 78 -8.65 -15.97 -20.48
CA VAL A 78 -8.70 -14.92 -21.49
C VAL A 78 -7.40 -14.13 -21.45
N GLU A 79 -6.71 -14.10 -22.57
CA GLU A 79 -5.53 -13.27 -22.79
C GLU A 79 -5.91 -11.78 -22.71
N ILE A 80 -5.41 -11.07 -21.69
CA ILE A 80 -5.69 -9.65 -21.49
C ILE A 80 -4.56 -8.82 -22.09
N GLU A 81 -4.90 -7.78 -22.85
CA GLU A 81 -3.93 -6.75 -23.24
C GLU A 81 -3.61 -5.86 -22.04
N PHE A 82 -2.32 -5.62 -21.78
CA PHE A 82 -1.85 -4.81 -20.63
C PHE A 82 -2.52 -3.42 -20.53
N ASN A 83 -2.99 -2.88 -21.65
CA ASN A 83 -3.66 -1.57 -21.73
C ASN A 83 -5.16 -1.62 -21.37
N ASP A 84 -5.78 -2.79 -21.23
CA ASP A 84 -7.18 -2.93 -20.78
C ASP A 84 -7.29 -3.02 -19.25
N LEU A 85 -6.15 -3.13 -18.54
CA LEU A 85 -6.06 -2.99 -17.09
C LEU A 85 -6.10 -1.52 -16.63
N ASP A 86 -6.34 -0.59 -17.55
CA ASP A 86 -6.09 0.84 -17.35
C ASP A 86 -7.16 1.55 -16.49
N THR A 87 -6.64 2.10 -15.40
CA THR A 87 -6.88 3.46 -14.87
C THR A 87 -8.25 3.82 -14.29
N LYS A 88 -8.78 3.02 -13.35
CA LYS A 88 -9.82 3.54 -12.46
C LYS A 88 -9.88 3.03 -11.03
N TYR A 89 -8.76 2.76 -10.36
CA TYR A 89 -8.82 2.38 -8.94
C TYR A 89 -7.71 2.97 -8.08
N ALA A 90 -8.09 3.34 -6.86
CA ALA A 90 -7.16 3.45 -5.75
C ALA A 90 -6.35 2.14 -5.65
N PRO A 91 -5.02 2.18 -5.46
CA PRO A 91 -4.22 0.97 -5.32
C PRO A 91 -4.80 0.10 -4.20
N MET A 92 -4.92 -1.20 -4.46
CA MET A 92 -5.30 -2.16 -3.40
C MET A 92 -4.31 -2.05 -2.23
N ARG A 93 -4.74 -2.41 -1.01
CA ARG A 93 -3.88 -2.33 0.19
C ARG A 93 -2.51 -3.01 0.00
N ALA A 94 -2.46 -4.16 -0.68
CA ALA A 94 -1.19 -4.84 -0.97
C ALA A 94 -0.22 -4.03 -1.86
N GLU A 95 -0.76 -3.28 -2.81
CA GLU A 95 0.01 -2.49 -3.78
C GLU A 95 0.22 -1.04 -3.33
N ARG A 96 -0.41 -0.66 -2.22
CA ARG A 96 -0.41 0.70 -1.71
C ARG A 96 0.99 1.24 -1.55
N TRP A 97 1.93 0.43 -1.04
CA TRP A 97 3.29 0.88 -0.86
C TRP A 97 4.03 1.08 -2.17
N ASP A 98 3.94 0.14 -3.12
CA ASP A 98 4.59 0.28 -4.43
C ASP A 98 4.01 1.46 -5.21
N PHE A 99 2.70 1.67 -5.12
CA PHE A 99 2.06 2.85 -5.69
C PHE A 99 2.56 4.15 -5.04
N LEU A 100 2.61 4.21 -3.71
CA LEU A 100 3.11 5.40 -2.99
C LEU A 100 4.58 5.67 -3.31
N LYS A 101 5.44 4.65 -3.34
CA LYS A 101 6.84 4.78 -3.75
C LYS A 101 7.01 5.40 -5.13
N ALA A 102 6.15 5.04 -6.08
CA ALA A 102 6.24 5.50 -7.45
C ALA A 102 5.61 6.89 -7.70
N ASN A 103 4.61 7.28 -6.91
CA ASN A 103 3.75 8.43 -7.21
C ASN A 103 3.73 9.51 -6.11
N PHE A 104 4.16 9.22 -4.89
CA PHE A 104 4.15 10.19 -3.79
C PHE A 104 5.48 10.93 -3.78
N SER A 105 5.44 12.25 -3.96
CA SER A 105 6.65 13.06 -3.93
C SER A 105 7.09 13.34 -2.49
N CYS A 106 8.39 13.58 -2.28
CA CYS A 106 8.90 13.89 -0.95
C CYS A 106 9.98 14.96 -1.07
N ASP A 107 9.71 16.14 -0.52
CA ASP A 107 10.65 17.27 -0.52
C ASP A 107 11.31 17.49 0.85
N ARG A 108 10.66 17.08 1.93
CA ARG A 108 11.17 17.23 3.30
C ARG A 108 10.63 16.15 4.23
N VAL A 109 11.17 16.13 5.44
CA VAL A 109 10.78 15.16 6.47
C VAL A 109 10.41 15.88 7.75
N ILE A 110 9.38 15.41 8.44
CA ILE A 110 9.13 15.74 9.85
C ILE A 110 9.46 14.50 10.67
N SER A 111 10.48 14.58 11.52
CA SER A 111 10.80 13.52 12.47
C SER A 111 10.10 13.75 13.81
N VAL A 112 9.84 12.66 14.53
CA VAL A 112 9.33 12.71 15.90
C VAL A 112 10.19 11.83 16.80
N GLY A 113 10.72 12.44 17.84
CA GLY A 113 11.59 11.80 18.82
C GLY A 113 12.82 12.66 19.13
N GLU A 114 13.63 12.17 20.05
CA GLU A 114 14.94 12.77 20.33
C GLU A 114 15.91 12.44 19.18
N PRO A 115 17.01 13.21 19.00
CA PRO A 115 17.99 12.99 17.93
C PRO A 115 18.58 11.57 17.81
N GLU A 116 18.46 10.76 18.86
CA GLU A 116 18.96 9.40 18.94
C GLU A 116 17.85 8.37 19.28
N ASP A 117 16.58 8.78 19.36
CA ASP A 117 15.42 7.90 19.61
C ASP A 117 14.22 8.36 18.77
N ILE A 118 14.42 8.35 17.44
CA ILE A 118 13.38 8.69 16.48
C ILE A 118 12.45 7.48 16.34
N TYR A 119 11.18 7.66 16.72
CA TYR A 119 10.18 6.61 16.66
C TYR A 119 9.16 6.79 15.51
N ARG A 120 9.14 7.97 14.87
CA ARG A 120 8.25 8.25 13.74
C ARG A 120 8.85 9.23 12.76
N ILE A 121 8.55 9.01 11.49
CA ILE A 121 8.90 9.86 10.36
C ILE A 121 7.64 10.17 9.55
N TYR A 122 7.50 11.41 9.13
CA TYR A 122 6.57 11.83 8.08
C TYR A 122 7.39 12.26 6.87
N ALA A 123 7.25 11.54 5.76
CA ALA A 123 7.80 11.96 4.47
C ALA A 123 6.79 12.90 3.81
N VAL A 124 7.17 14.15 3.58
CA VAL A 124 6.22 15.24 3.28
C VAL A 124 6.25 15.60 1.80
N ASP A 125 5.05 15.65 1.21
CA ASP A 125 4.78 16.31 -0.06
C ASP A 125 4.17 17.69 0.23
N SER A 126 5.01 18.71 0.25
CA SER A 126 4.58 20.08 0.51
C SER A 126 3.66 20.63 -0.59
N THR A 127 3.75 20.10 -1.82
CA THR A 127 2.89 20.52 -2.94
C THR A 127 1.51 19.89 -2.84
N GLY A 128 1.46 18.60 -2.50
CA GLY A 128 0.23 17.83 -2.28
C GLY A 128 -0.48 18.15 -0.97
N GLY A 129 0.22 18.73 0.02
CA GLY A 129 -0.35 19.04 1.33
C GLY A 129 -0.47 17.81 2.24
N GLU A 130 0.21 16.72 1.91
CA GLU A 130 0.10 15.41 2.57
C GLU A 130 1.48 14.88 3.01
N ALA A 131 1.46 13.86 3.86
CA ALA A 131 2.66 13.15 4.26
C ALA A 131 2.41 11.64 4.45
N ILE A 132 3.39 10.83 4.07
CA ILE A 132 3.43 9.41 4.41
C ILE A 132 3.97 9.24 5.83
N LYS A 133 3.19 8.57 6.68
CA LYS A 133 3.55 8.28 8.06
C LYS A 133 4.21 6.90 8.20
N PHE A 134 5.44 6.89 8.68
CA PHE A 134 6.18 5.70 9.07
C PHE A 134 6.40 5.65 10.58
N ASP A 135 6.01 4.56 11.22
CA ASP A 135 6.34 4.28 12.63
C ASP A 135 7.53 3.30 12.66
N VAL A 136 8.70 3.75 13.16
CA VAL A 136 9.97 2.99 13.12
C VAL A 136 9.86 1.64 13.84
N TYR A 137 9.14 1.63 14.97
CA TYR A 137 8.92 0.44 15.81
C TYR A 137 7.50 -0.13 15.67
N GLY A 138 6.70 0.40 14.75
CA GLY A 138 5.30 0.01 14.59
C GLY A 138 5.16 -1.34 13.88
N LYS A 139 4.26 -2.20 14.39
CA LYS A 139 3.94 -3.50 13.77
C LYS A 139 3.09 -3.40 12.49
N ARG A 140 2.74 -2.19 12.05
CA ARG A 140 1.97 -2.01 10.82
C ARG A 140 2.80 -2.54 9.67
N THR A 141 2.19 -3.16 8.67
CA THR A 141 2.87 -3.57 7.44
C THR A 141 2.90 -2.40 6.46
N LEU A 142 3.78 -2.47 5.46
CA LEU A 142 3.83 -1.47 4.37
C LEU A 142 2.48 -1.31 3.64
N THR A 143 1.66 -2.36 3.63
CA THR A 143 0.29 -2.37 3.09
C THR A 143 -0.70 -1.48 3.87
N ASP A 144 -0.37 -1.13 5.11
CA ASP A 144 -1.17 -0.28 6.01
C ASP A 144 -0.48 1.07 6.30
N VAL A 145 0.48 1.48 5.45
CA VAL A 145 1.08 2.81 5.51
C VAL A 145 -0.01 3.89 5.39
N ALA A 146 0.03 4.85 6.31
CA ALA A 146 -0.95 5.92 6.38
C ALA A 146 -0.44 7.15 5.65
N VAL A 147 -1.33 7.78 4.88
CA VAL A 147 -1.15 9.14 4.36
C VAL A 147 -2.01 10.05 5.22
N VAL A 148 -1.44 11.18 5.65
CA VAL A 148 -2.10 12.18 6.50
C VAL A 148 -1.92 13.56 5.90
N GLU A 149 -2.89 14.45 6.08
CA GLU A 149 -2.72 15.86 5.75
C GLU A 149 -1.68 16.49 6.68
N ILE A 150 -0.82 17.37 6.13
CA ILE A 150 0.28 18.00 6.89
C ILE A 150 -0.26 18.79 8.09
N GLU A 151 -1.40 19.46 7.94
CA GLU A 151 -2.03 20.25 9.01
C GLU A 151 -2.48 19.41 10.21
N ASN A 152 -2.68 18.11 10.02
CA ASN A 152 -3.04 17.17 11.08
C ASN A 152 -1.82 16.61 11.83
N ILE A 153 -0.60 16.97 11.42
CA ILE A 153 0.63 16.59 12.12
C ILE A 153 0.80 17.50 13.34
N VAL A 154 0.72 16.92 14.53
CA VAL A 154 0.95 17.65 15.79
C VAL A 154 2.40 18.09 15.89
N ILE A 155 2.65 19.40 15.85
CA ILE A 155 3.96 20.01 16.04
C ILE A 155 4.16 20.34 17.53
N GLY A 156 5.28 19.90 18.10
CA GLY A 156 5.66 20.13 19.49
C GLY A 156 7.16 19.95 19.71
N ASP A 157 7.58 19.87 20.98
CA ASP A 157 9.00 19.88 21.35
C ASP A 157 9.82 18.72 20.76
N LEU A 158 9.15 17.60 20.48
CA LEU A 158 9.77 16.38 19.92
C LEU A 158 9.69 16.31 18.39
N THR A 159 9.06 17.28 17.72
CA THR A 159 8.97 17.30 16.26
C THR A 159 10.03 18.21 15.68
N LYS A 160 10.73 17.73 14.63
CA LYS A 160 11.70 18.53 13.90
C LYS A 160 11.45 18.42 12.41
N GLU A 161 11.42 19.56 11.73
CA GLU A 161 11.49 19.59 10.28
C GLU A 161 12.94 19.45 9.84
N LEU A 162 13.18 18.55 8.90
CA LEU A 162 14.50 18.19 8.41
C LEU A 162 14.47 18.11 6.89
N SER A 163 15.58 18.46 6.25
CA SER A 163 15.82 18.04 4.87
C SER A 163 15.95 16.51 4.79
N LEU A 164 15.80 15.96 3.59
CA LEU A 164 16.00 14.52 3.34
C LEU A 164 17.37 14.03 3.84
N ALA A 165 18.43 14.83 3.60
CA ALA A 165 19.79 14.48 4.01
C ALA A 165 19.95 14.46 5.54
N GLU A 166 19.40 15.47 6.24
CA GLU A 166 19.44 15.53 7.70
C GLU A 166 18.63 14.41 8.34
N ALA A 167 17.46 14.09 7.77
CA ALA A 167 16.63 12.98 8.24
C ALA A 167 17.34 11.64 8.10
N LEU A 168 17.97 11.37 6.95
CA LEU A 168 18.73 10.14 6.73
C LEU A 168 19.94 10.02 7.66
N ALA A 169 20.64 11.13 7.92
CA ALA A 169 21.73 11.16 8.89
C ALA A 169 21.23 10.85 10.31
N ALA A 170 20.17 11.53 10.76
CA ALA A 170 19.59 11.33 12.08
C ALA A 170 19.05 9.90 12.28
N LEU A 171 18.48 9.29 11.23
CA LEU A 171 18.05 7.89 11.26
C LEU A 171 19.23 6.91 11.29
N GLY A 172 20.36 7.25 10.66
CA GLY A 172 21.59 6.48 10.73
C GLY A 172 22.24 6.50 12.11
N ASP A 173 22.12 7.62 12.82
CA ASP A 173 22.63 7.82 14.19
C ASP A 173 21.64 7.35 15.28
N ASN A 174 20.45 6.89 14.89
CA ASN A 174 19.39 6.48 15.82
C ASN A 174 19.85 5.31 16.69
N LYS A 175 19.82 5.48 18.01
CA LYS A 175 20.27 4.47 18.97
C LYS A 175 19.13 3.49 19.22
N PHE A 176 19.19 2.35 18.54
CA PHE A 176 18.26 1.23 18.75
C PHE A 176 18.55 0.49 20.07
N GLU A 177 18.50 1.21 21.19
CA GLU A 177 18.86 0.68 22.51
C GLU A 177 17.74 -0.16 23.15
N GLY A 178 18.14 -1.16 23.94
CA GLY A 178 17.25 -2.06 24.67
C GLY A 178 16.59 -3.12 23.78
N THR A 179 15.27 -3.31 23.92
CA THR A 179 14.50 -4.35 23.20
C THR A 179 13.79 -3.81 21.95
N ARG A 180 14.03 -2.56 21.56
CA ARG A 180 13.34 -1.90 20.45
C ARG A 180 14.17 -1.98 19.19
N THR A 181 13.87 -2.95 18.35
CA THR A 181 14.43 -3.03 16.99
C THR A 181 13.45 -2.42 15.98
N PRO A 182 13.94 -1.72 14.94
CA PRO A 182 13.09 -1.27 13.85
C PRO A 182 12.33 -2.44 13.23
N THR A 183 11.08 -2.19 12.83
CA THR A 183 10.27 -3.22 12.18
C THR A 183 10.70 -3.36 10.72
N GLN A 184 11.16 -4.55 10.34
CA GLN A 184 11.52 -4.87 8.95
C GLN A 184 10.36 -5.59 8.23
N PRO A 185 10.18 -5.41 6.92
CA PRO A 185 11.00 -4.60 5.99
C PRO A 185 10.67 -3.09 6.00
N ASN A 186 9.73 -2.64 6.83
CA ASN A 186 9.27 -1.25 6.78
C ASN A 186 10.39 -0.22 6.93
N TYR A 187 11.29 -0.45 7.87
CA TYR A 187 12.38 0.47 8.13
C TYR A 187 13.32 0.57 6.93
N SER A 188 13.74 -0.56 6.34
CA SER A 188 14.60 -0.54 5.15
C SER A 188 13.89 0.14 3.96
N GLU A 189 12.63 -0.19 3.72
CA GLU A 189 11.86 0.40 2.60
C GLU A 189 11.63 1.91 2.77
N MET A 190 11.41 2.38 4.00
CA MET A 190 11.36 3.82 4.31
C MET A 190 12.70 4.50 3.98
N ILE A 191 13.82 3.92 4.41
CA ILE A 191 15.16 4.47 4.14
C ILE A 191 15.44 4.50 2.63
N ASP A 192 15.10 3.44 1.90
CA ASP A 192 15.28 3.36 0.45
C ASP A 192 14.42 4.41 -0.28
N TYR A 193 13.18 4.61 0.16
CA TYR A 193 12.29 5.64 -0.35
C TYR A 193 12.83 7.07 -0.12
N LEU A 194 13.32 7.38 1.09
CA LEU A 194 13.92 8.70 1.35
C LEU A 194 15.19 8.93 0.51
N ASN A 195 16.00 7.88 0.31
CA ASN A 195 17.20 7.97 -0.51
C ASN A 195 16.89 8.20 -1.99
N SER A 196 15.84 7.57 -2.56
CA SER A 196 15.47 7.77 -3.96
C SER A 196 15.10 9.23 -4.24
N HIS A 197 14.36 9.86 -3.34
CA HIS A 197 14.00 11.28 -3.45
C HIS A 197 15.15 12.24 -3.16
N LEU A 198 16.13 11.85 -2.33
CA LEU A 198 17.34 12.66 -2.15
C LEU A 198 18.17 12.73 -3.45
N GLN A 199 18.21 11.64 -4.22
CA GLN A 199 18.95 11.58 -5.49
C GLN A 199 18.23 12.33 -6.62
N SER A 200 16.90 12.34 -6.64
CA SER A 200 16.11 13.07 -7.63
C SER A 200 16.16 14.59 -7.45
N ASN A 201 16.51 15.08 -6.27
CA ASN A 201 16.59 16.51 -5.93
C ASN A 201 18.02 17.10 -6.09
N ARG A 202 18.97 16.36 -6.67
CA ARG A 202 20.33 16.81 -6.99
C ARG A 202 20.49 17.11 -8.47
#